data_AF-A0A8H4MP32-F1
#
_entry.id   AF-A0A8H4MP32-F1
#
_cell.length_a   1.000
_cell.length_b   1.000
_cell.length_c   1.000
_cell.angle_alpha   90.00
_cell.angle_beta   90.00
_cell.angle_gamma   90.00
#
_symmetry.space_group_name_H-M   'P 1'
#
loop_
_entity.id
_entity.type
_entity.pdbx_description
1 polymer ?
#
loop_
_entity_poly.entity_id
_entity_poly.type
_entity_poly.pdbx_seq_one_letter_code
_entity_poly.pdbx_strand_id
1 'polypeptide(L)'
;MLASVTSSTVVTINYRLGKTPWTDLASESALSEDQEERRLSTAKKQVFYRYPTPVHDTLAGFDWVRQNIQPTRLGVIGTHIGGSLALMLALTEAQFIHAVAALEPICDWAGLDEHCLLEEQPAHEGHTASKRTRGTGSRVPAAPDLVPLLEAREKFFASPERYFDAFASPVLFLRSAGKDAPRTFPKYRTGPDYPVPVLVPSKPDRRPIGVWHPDTQYQAIHQQGDIYDSETDSPSDQDSDTKHRVIPVDASFGIQGRAIRRRKALSRWPPYGLDYGSSVSPRYHIYNQGIKRLEMALPNVCLFVHTHESENEQPDPVPASDGDGKRQPTRHSRKTPRRSVLAQQADEMVDVMRRACFWGREKGYGEARATLAQVPPGTGEEAAGRWLGETLLSKDSDTNS
;
A
#
# COMPACT_ATOMS: atom_id res chain seq x y z
N MET A 1 7.24 11.28 26.65
CA MET A 1 6.32 12.25 26.02
C MET A 1 4.94 11.65 25.77
N LEU A 2 4.81 10.61 24.94
CA LEU A 2 3.51 10.02 24.55
C LEU A 2 2.64 9.59 25.75
N ALA A 3 3.21 8.89 26.74
CA ALA A 3 2.49 8.46 27.94
C ALA A 3 1.92 9.64 28.75
N SER A 4 2.67 10.75 28.82
CA SER A 4 2.23 11.97 29.51
C SER A 4 1.13 12.70 28.75
N VAL A 5 1.22 12.73 27.42
CA VAL A 5 0.24 13.41 26.56
C VAL A 5 -1.10 12.66 26.54
N THR A 6 -1.03 11.33 26.53
CA THR A 6 -2.22 10.47 26.42
C THR A 6 -2.76 9.98 27.76
N SER A 7 -2.01 10.20 28.86
CA SER A 7 -2.29 9.60 30.17
C SER A 7 -2.56 8.08 30.08
N SER A 8 -1.82 7.39 29.20
CA SER A 8 -2.04 5.98 28.83
C SER A 8 -0.78 5.14 29.00
N THR A 9 -0.96 3.83 29.19
CA THR A 9 0.13 2.85 29.12
C THR A 9 0.64 2.75 27.69
N VAL A 10 1.95 2.98 27.50
CA VAL A 10 2.58 2.92 26.18
C VAL A 10 3.32 1.61 26.02
N VAL A 11 3.02 0.89 24.95
CA VAL A 11 3.73 -0.32 24.52
C VAL A 11 4.42 -0.04 23.21
N THR A 12 5.69 -0.43 23.10
CA THR A 12 6.45 -0.34 21.85
C THR A 12 6.65 -1.75 21.30
N ILE A 13 6.22 -1.98 20.06
CA ILE A 13 6.42 -3.25 19.36
C ILE A 13 7.62 -3.11 18.43
N ASN A 14 8.66 -3.90 18.69
CA ASN A 14 9.80 -4.03 17.80
C ASN A 14 9.50 -5.07 16.72
N TYR A 15 9.85 -4.76 15.47
CA TYR A 15 9.68 -5.66 14.34
C TYR A 15 10.97 -5.72 13.52
N ARG A 16 11.23 -6.89 12.89
CA ARG A 16 12.45 -7.10 12.11
C ARG A 16 12.27 -6.62 10.68
N LEU A 17 13.12 -5.68 10.27
CA LEU A 17 13.20 -5.20 8.88
C LEU A 17 14.61 -4.71 8.56
N GLY A 18 15.11 -5.04 7.38
CA GLY A 18 16.43 -4.62 6.92
C GLY A 18 17.56 -5.42 7.56
N LYS A 19 18.74 -4.79 7.64
CA LYS A 19 19.96 -5.40 8.15
C LYS A 19 19.90 -5.47 9.68
N THR A 20 20.05 -6.67 10.26
CA THR A 20 20.36 -6.74 11.69
C THR A 20 21.84 -6.44 11.95
N PRO A 21 22.16 -5.88 13.13
CA PRO A 21 23.53 -5.88 13.64
C PRO A 21 24.07 -7.30 13.68
N TRP A 22 25.39 -7.43 13.64
CA TRP A 22 26.08 -8.71 13.71
C TRP A 22 25.74 -9.39 15.05
N THR A 23 24.84 -10.36 15.02
CA THR A 23 24.65 -11.31 16.12
C THR A 23 25.63 -12.44 15.92
N ASP A 24 26.56 -12.62 16.87
CA ASP A 24 27.32 -13.85 17.00
C ASP A 24 26.29 -14.96 17.28
N LEU A 25 25.94 -15.74 16.25
CA LEU A 25 25.07 -16.92 16.35
C LEU A 25 25.79 -18.09 17.04
N ALA A 26 26.62 -17.79 18.03
CA ALA A 26 27.30 -18.75 18.87
C ALA A 26 26.79 -18.55 20.30
N SER A 27 25.55 -18.97 20.59
CA SER A 27 25.14 -19.36 21.95
C SER A 27 23.82 -20.13 21.91
N GLU A 28 23.86 -21.28 22.57
CA GLU A 28 22.76 -22.18 22.96
C GLU A 28 22.27 -23.21 21.93
N SER A 29 23.16 -24.11 21.58
CA SER A 29 22.81 -25.53 21.51
C SER A 29 23.94 -26.33 22.15
N ALA A 30 23.70 -26.80 23.37
CA ALA A 30 24.62 -27.63 24.13
C ALA A 30 24.81 -28.98 23.43
N LEU A 31 25.89 -29.17 22.66
CA LEU A 31 26.36 -30.47 22.18
C LEU A 31 27.89 -30.51 22.01
N SER A 32 28.51 -31.39 22.81
CA SER A 32 29.84 -32.05 22.75
C SER A 32 31.09 -31.27 22.26
N GLU A 33 32.13 -31.29 23.09
CA GLU A 33 33.46 -30.65 22.95
C GLU A 33 34.29 -31.08 21.72
N ASP A 34 33.86 -32.09 20.94
CA ASP A 34 34.63 -32.62 19.79
C ASP A 34 34.38 -31.89 18.45
N GLN A 35 33.63 -30.78 18.42
CA GLN A 35 33.37 -30.00 17.18
C GLN A 35 34.03 -28.61 17.12
N GLU A 36 34.80 -28.23 18.13
CA GLU A 36 35.36 -26.88 18.27
C GLU A 36 36.36 -26.53 17.14
N GLU A 37 37.16 -27.50 16.67
CA GLU A 37 38.23 -27.23 15.67
C GLU A 37 37.73 -27.07 14.23
N ARG A 38 36.47 -27.42 13.91
CA ARG A 38 35.90 -27.23 12.56
C ARG A 38 35.15 -25.91 12.39
N ARG A 39 35.09 -25.06 13.42
CA ARG A 39 34.23 -23.85 13.46
C ARG A 39 34.92 -22.52 13.18
N LEU A 40 36.22 -22.48 12.90
CA LEU A 40 36.94 -21.25 12.53
C LEU A 40 36.58 -20.66 11.14
N SER A 41 35.59 -21.23 10.44
CA SER A 41 35.12 -20.72 9.13
C SER A 41 33.60 -20.52 9.02
N THR A 42 32.87 -20.43 10.14
CA THR A 42 31.46 -19.99 10.05
C THR A 42 31.42 -18.48 9.84
N ALA A 43 31.49 -18.07 8.57
CA ALA A 43 31.39 -16.69 8.15
C ALA A 43 30.17 -16.04 8.82
N LYS A 44 30.44 -15.05 9.67
CA LYS A 44 29.45 -14.20 10.29
C LYS A 44 28.47 -13.68 9.22
N LYS A 45 27.28 -14.28 9.14
CA LYS A 45 26.32 -13.99 8.06
C LYS A 45 25.35 -12.92 8.54
N GLN A 46 25.46 -11.72 7.99
CA GLN A 46 24.48 -10.67 8.22
C GLN A 46 23.11 -11.13 7.70
N VAL A 47 22.12 -11.22 8.59
CA VAL A 47 20.74 -11.55 8.22
C VAL A 47 20.05 -10.27 7.77
N PHE A 48 19.30 -10.35 6.66
CA PHE A 48 18.53 -9.25 6.11
C PHE A 48 17.05 -9.64 6.08
N TYR A 49 16.24 -8.94 6.88
CA TYR A 49 14.80 -9.17 6.99
C TYR A 49 14.03 -8.32 5.97
N ARG A 50 12.96 -8.91 5.40
CA ARG A 50 12.12 -8.33 4.34
C ARG A 50 10.66 -8.58 4.66
N TYR A 51 9.76 -7.92 3.93
CA TYR A 51 8.35 -8.31 3.95
C TYR A 51 8.19 -9.79 3.54
N PRO A 52 7.29 -10.55 4.21
CA PRO A 52 6.30 -10.12 5.20
C PRO A 52 6.73 -10.17 6.68
N THR A 53 8.02 -10.37 7.01
CA THR A 53 8.47 -10.47 8.42
C THR A 53 7.99 -9.35 9.35
N PRO A 54 8.07 -8.04 9.02
CA PRO A 54 7.60 -6.99 9.91
C PRO A 54 6.09 -7.04 10.20
N VAL A 55 5.29 -7.59 9.27
CA VAL A 55 3.85 -7.80 9.46
C VAL A 55 3.62 -8.85 10.54
N HIS A 56 4.29 -10.01 10.42
CA HIS A 56 4.16 -11.09 11.39
C HIS A 56 4.64 -10.68 12.79
N ASP A 57 5.77 -9.98 12.88
CA ASP A 57 6.28 -9.51 14.16
C ASP A 57 5.33 -8.50 14.81
N THR A 58 4.71 -7.63 14.01
CA THR A 58 3.74 -6.64 14.50
C THR A 58 2.46 -7.31 15.01
N LEU A 59 1.92 -8.29 14.27
CA LEU A 59 0.74 -9.05 14.68
C LEU A 59 1.01 -9.86 15.95
N ALA A 60 2.18 -10.51 16.05
CA ALA A 60 2.58 -11.22 17.26
C ALA A 60 2.67 -10.28 18.48
N GLY A 61 3.23 -9.07 18.29
CA GLY A 61 3.26 -8.05 19.34
C GLY A 61 1.86 -7.56 19.73
N PHE A 62 0.98 -7.36 18.75
CA PHE A 62 -0.41 -6.97 18.96
C PHE A 62 -1.19 -8.03 19.75
N ASP A 63 -1.06 -9.30 19.36
CA ASP A 63 -1.66 -10.43 20.07
C ASP A 63 -1.17 -10.51 21.51
N TRP A 64 0.13 -10.32 21.73
CA TRP A 64 0.70 -10.29 23.07
C TRP A 64 0.09 -9.16 23.91
N VAL A 65 -0.05 -7.94 23.37
CA VAL A 65 -0.69 -6.82 24.07
C VAL A 65 -2.12 -7.16 24.44
N ARG A 66 -2.89 -7.74 23.50
CA ARG A 66 -4.27 -8.12 23.75
C ARG A 66 -4.42 -9.19 24.82
N GLN A 67 -3.56 -10.19 24.83
CA GLN A 67 -3.66 -11.32 25.76
C GLN A 67 -3.20 -10.93 27.17
N ASN A 68 -2.16 -10.12 27.29
CA ASN A 68 -1.46 -9.86 28.55
C ASN A 68 -1.86 -8.54 29.22
N ILE A 69 -2.10 -7.48 28.43
CA ILE A 69 -2.47 -6.16 28.97
C ILE A 69 -3.99 -6.00 28.99
N GLN A 70 -4.70 -6.63 28.06
CA GLN A 70 -6.16 -6.59 27.94
C GLN A 70 -6.72 -5.16 28.02
N PRO A 71 -6.23 -4.24 27.16
CA PRO A 71 -6.64 -2.83 27.23
C PRO A 71 -8.13 -2.69 26.92
N THR A 72 -8.82 -1.83 27.69
CA THR A 72 -10.23 -1.48 27.42
C THR A 72 -10.37 -0.66 26.15
N ARG A 73 -9.46 0.29 25.93
CA ARG A 73 -9.34 1.06 24.69
C ARG A 73 -7.90 0.99 24.19
N LEU A 74 -7.74 0.67 22.92
CA LEU A 74 -6.44 0.51 22.27
C LEU A 74 -6.29 1.51 21.14
N GLY A 75 -5.27 2.36 21.25
CA GLY A 75 -4.81 3.23 20.17
C GLY A 75 -3.50 2.74 19.59
N VAL A 76 -3.32 2.91 18.29
CA VAL A 76 -2.06 2.59 17.60
C VAL A 76 -1.51 3.87 16.98
N ILE A 77 -0.22 4.12 17.19
CA ILE A 77 0.51 5.21 16.53
C ILE A 77 1.69 4.62 15.77
N GLY A 78 1.95 5.13 14.56
CA GLY A 78 3.07 4.68 13.77
C GLY A 78 3.52 5.69 12.72
N THR A 79 4.80 5.66 12.40
CA THR A 79 5.44 6.60 11.46
C THR A 79 6.06 5.84 10.28
N HIS A 80 5.95 6.34 9.05
CA HIS A 80 6.45 5.70 7.83
C HIS A 80 5.96 4.24 7.67
N ILE A 81 6.87 3.26 7.81
CA ILE A 81 6.57 1.83 7.79
C ILE A 81 5.71 1.43 9.00
N GLY A 82 5.98 2.00 10.17
CA GLY A 82 5.11 1.83 11.34
C GLY A 82 3.72 2.39 11.09
N GLY A 83 3.59 3.48 10.33
CA GLY A 83 2.30 4.03 9.91
C GLY A 83 1.56 3.11 8.95
N SER A 84 2.28 2.49 8.00
CA SER A 84 1.74 1.43 7.15
C SER A 84 1.22 0.25 7.97
N LEU A 85 1.99 -0.22 8.95
CA LEU A 85 1.61 -1.33 9.82
C LEU A 85 0.43 -0.96 10.73
N ALA A 86 0.37 0.28 11.21
CA ALA A 86 -0.77 0.79 11.98
C ALA A 86 -2.06 0.82 11.14
N LEU A 87 -1.98 1.25 9.87
CA LEU A 87 -3.12 1.22 8.95
C LEU A 87 -3.53 -0.19 8.56
N MET A 88 -2.56 -1.10 8.39
CA MET A 88 -2.84 -2.53 8.21
C MET A 88 -3.65 -3.05 9.40
N LEU A 89 -3.19 -2.83 10.65
CA LEU A 89 -3.94 -3.22 11.84
C LEU A 89 -5.33 -2.57 11.90
N ALA A 90 -5.46 -1.29 11.51
CA ALA A 90 -6.77 -0.62 11.46
C ALA A 90 -7.79 -1.34 10.57
N LEU A 91 -7.31 -1.99 9.50
CA LEU A 91 -8.13 -2.63 8.49
C LEU A 91 -8.30 -4.14 8.71
N THR A 92 -7.41 -4.77 9.46
CA THR A 92 -7.43 -6.22 9.74
C THR A 92 -7.73 -6.59 11.18
N GLU A 93 -7.65 -5.65 12.13
CA GLU A 93 -7.91 -5.82 13.56
C GLU A 93 -8.86 -4.72 14.12
N ALA A 94 -9.71 -4.19 13.23
CA ALA A 94 -10.61 -3.06 13.48
C ALA A 94 -11.50 -3.21 14.72
N GLN A 95 -11.86 -4.45 15.09
CA GLN A 95 -12.75 -4.71 16.23
C GLN A 95 -12.11 -4.41 17.60
N PHE A 96 -10.77 -4.39 17.69
CA PHE A 96 -10.05 -4.17 18.95
C PHE A 96 -9.42 -2.78 19.01
N ILE A 97 -9.23 -2.15 17.86
CA ILE A 97 -8.57 -0.86 17.76
C ILE A 97 -9.62 0.22 17.76
N HIS A 98 -9.43 1.23 18.61
CA HIS A 98 -10.36 2.35 18.74
C HIS A 98 -9.91 3.55 17.90
N ALA A 99 -8.60 3.78 17.87
CA ALA A 99 -8.03 4.90 17.14
C ALA A 99 -6.65 4.57 16.56
N VAL A 100 -6.34 5.12 15.38
CA VAL A 100 -5.05 4.99 14.70
C VAL A 100 -4.54 6.36 14.25
N ALA A 101 -3.34 6.69 14.68
CA ALA A 101 -2.60 7.86 14.20
C ALA A 101 -1.41 7.41 13.34
N ALA A 102 -1.41 7.75 12.05
CA ALA A 102 -0.37 7.34 11.12
C ALA A 102 0.36 8.56 10.55
N LEU A 103 1.65 8.70 10.84
CA LEU A 103 2.48 9.82 10.40
C LEU A 103 3.25 9.44 9.14
N GLU A 104 3.07 10.22 8.08
CA GLU A 104 3.68 10.02 6.76
C GLU A 104 3.72 8.55 6.34
N PRO A 105 2.57 7.83 6.40
CA PRO A 105 2.54 6.40 6.18
C PRO A 105 2.85 6.07 4.72
N ILE A 106 3.48 4.92 4.51
CA ILE A 106 3.62 4.34 3.17
C ILE A 106 2.37 3.50 2.92
N CYS A 107 1.48 3.95 2.04
CA CYS A 107 0.18 3.30 1.82
C CYS A 107 0.13 2.47 0.52
N ASP A 108 0.98 2.79 -0.46
CA ASP A 108 0.97 2.17 -1.78
C ASP A 108 2.38 1.99 -2.36
N TRP A 109 3.02 0.85 -2.08
CA TRP A 109 4.30 0.51 -2.71
C TRP A 109 4.15 0.19 -4.21
N ALA A 110 2.99 -0.36 -4.60
CA ALA A 110 2.70 -0.67 -5.99
C ALA A 110 2.58 0.62 -6.81
N GLY A 111 1.98 1.68 -6.26
CA GLY A 111 1.74 2.96 -6.93
C GLY A 111 2.98 3.83 -7.21
N LEU A 112 4.16 3.52 -6.65
CA LEU A 112 5.34 4.40 -6.77
C LEU A 112 5.74 4.75 -8.22
N ASP A 113 5.51 3.83 -9.16
CA ASP A 113 5.85 4.03 -10.57
C ASP A 113 5.02 5.13 -11.24
N GLU A 114 3.88 5.51 -10.66
CA GLU A 114 2.99 6.57 -11.17
C GLU A 114 3.63 7.96 -11.02
N HIS A 115 4.62 8.08 -10.12
CA HIS A 115 5.38 9.31 -9.91
C HIS A 115 6.64 9.40 -10.81
N CYS A 116 6.92 8.37 -11.60
CA CYS A 116 8.06 8.32 -12.53
C CYS A 116 7.65 8.70 -13.96
N LEU A 117 8.62 9.20 -14.74
CA LEU A 117 8.46 9.37 -16.19
C LEU A 117 8.63 8.03 -16.90
N LEU A 118 7.94 7.83 -18.02
CA LEU A 118 8.17 6.68 -18.90
C LEU A 118 9.26 7.04 -19.93
N GLU A 119 10.23 6.15 -20.16
CA GLU A 119 11.18 6.32 -21.25
C GLU A 119 10.43 6.18 -22.60
N GLU A 120 10.36 7.27 -23.36
CA GLU A 120 9.87 7.22 -24.74
C GLU A 120 10.91 6.50 -25.60
N GLN A 121 10.57 5.33 -26.15
CA GLN A 121 11.41 4.70 -27.15
C GLN A 121 11.46 5.61 -28.39
N PRO A 122 12.64 5.85 -29.00
CA PRO A 122 12.69 6.57 -30.25
C PRO A 122 11.86 5.79 -31.28
N ALA A 123 10.81 6.45 -31.79
CA ALA A 123 10.01 5.90 -32.87
C ALA A 123 10.95 5.53 -34.01
N HIS A 124 10.82 4.31 -34.53
CA HIS A 124 11.42 3.95 -35.81
C HIS A 124 11.06 5.03 -36.83
N GLU A 125 12.09 5.52 -37.52
CA GLU A 125 11.98 6.53 -38.56
C GLU A 125 10.93 6.11 -39.59
N GLY A 126 9.82 6.87 -39.64
CA GLY A 126 8.70 6.55 -40.52
C GLY A 126 7.51 7.48 -40.30
N HIS A 127 7.61 8.68 -40.88
CA HIS A 127 6.51 9.55 -41.31
C HIS A 127 5.19 9.57 -40.52
N THR A 128 4.99 10.60 -39.68
CA THR A 128 4.09 11.74 -39.94
C THR A 128 3.93 12.59 -38.69
N ALA A 129 3.81 13.89 -38.91
CA ALA A 129 3.94 14.93 -37.91
C ALA A 129 2.85 14.92 -36.83
N SER A 130 3.28 14.89 -35.57
CA SER A 130 2.66 15.68 -34.50
C SER A 130 3.74 16.02 -33.48
N LYS A 131 4.65 16.94 -33.85
CA LYS A 131 5.48 17.66 -32.88
C LYS A 131 4.56 18.55 -32.05
N ARG A 132 3.95 17.99 -31.01
CA ARG A 132 3.63 18.77 -29.82
C ARG A 132 4.95 19.04 -29.13
N THR A 133 5.59 20.15 -29.51
CA THR A 133 6.61 20.82 -28.71
C THR A 133 5.98 21.15 -27.36
N ARG A 134 6.02 20.19 -26.42
CA ARG A 134 5.97 20.51 -25.01
C ARG A 134 7.23 21.31 -24.75
N GLY A 135 7.04 22.62 -24.63
CA GLY A 135 8.10 23.56 -24.39
C GLY A 135 8.99 23.10 -23.24
N THR A 136 10.23 23.57 -23.30
CA THR A 136 11.29 23.52 -22.30
C THR A 136 10.83 24.19 -20.99
N GLY A 137 9.74 23.71 -20.42
CA GLY A 137 9.16 24.15 -19.16
C GLY A 137 9.91 23.41 -18.06
N SER A 138 10.80 24.14 -17.38
CA SER A 138 11.34 23.84 -16.05
C SER A 138 11.02 22.42 -15.57
N ARG A 139 11.93 21.46 -15.81
CA ARG A 139 11.82 20.11 -15.25
C ARG A 139 11.75 20.25 -13.73
N VAL A 140 10.54 20.27 -13.18
CA VAL A 140 10.33 20.36 -11.74
C VAL A 140 10.96 19.10 -11.15
N PRO A 141 11.85 19.23 -10.14
CA PRO A 141 12.45 18.08 -9.48
C PRO A 141 11.40 17.09 -8.98
N ALA A 142 11.78 15.82 -8.87
CA ALA A 142 10.97 14.81 -8.20
C ALA A 142 10.60 15.27 -6.78
N ALA A 143 9.50 14.72 -6.27
CA ALA A 143 9.23 14.79 -4.84
C ALA A 143 10.44 14.20 -4.08
N PRO A 144 10.89 14.85 -2.99
CA PRO A 144 12.18 14.56 -2.35
C PRO A 144 12.29 13.11 -1.83
N ASP A 145 11.16 12.52 -1.48
CA ASP A 145 11.01 11.18 -0.92
C ASP A 145 10.84 10.07 -1.98
N LEU A 146 10.62 10.41 -3.26
CA LEU A 146 10.37 9.40 -4.29
C LEU A 146 11.57 8.46 -4.50
N VAL A 147 12.78 8.99 -4.65
CA VAL A 147 13.98 8.16 -4.87
C VAL A 147 14.27 7.26 -3.66
N PRO A 148 14.28 7.78 -2.41
CA PRO A 148 14.38 6.94 -1.22
C PRO A 148 13.33 5.81 -1.18
N LEU A 149 12.07 6.09 -1.53
CA LEU A 149 11.00 5.08 -1.55
C LEU A 149 11.23 4.00 -2.62
N LEU A 150 11.68 4.37 -3.81
CA LEU A 150 12.00 3.40 -4.87
C LEU A 150 13.13 2.46 -4.44
N GLU A 151 14.20 3.00 -3.84
CA GLU A 151 15.29 2.19 -3.30
C GLU A 151 14.84 1.31 -2.13
N ALA A 152 14.02 1.84 -1.23
CA ALA A 152 13.48 1.10 -0.11
C ALA A 152 12.63 -0.08 -0.58
N ARG A 153 11.80 0.10 -1.62
CA ARG A 153 10.99 -0.97 -2.20
C ARG A 153 11.85 -2.10 -2.77
N GLU A 154 12.95 -1.80 -3.45
CA GLU A 154 13.86 -2.85 -3.94
C GLU A 154 14.58 -3.58 -2.79
N LYS A 155 14.90 -2.86 -1.71
CA LYS A 155 15.58 -3.44 -0.54
C LYS A 155 14.64 -4.31 0.31
N PHE A 156 13.42 -3.85 0.58
CA PHE A 156 12.51 -4.45 1.57
C PHE A 156 11.65 -5.60 1.04
N PHE A 157 11.61 -5.83 -0.27
CA PHE A 157 10.82 -6.90 -0.88
C PHE A 157 11.70 -7.89 -1.62
N ALA A 158 11.40 -9.19 -1.49
CA ALA A 158 12.18 -10.24 -2.15
C ALA A 158 11.80 -10.42 -3.63
N SER A 159 10.55 -10.11 -3.98
CA SER A 159 10.03 -10.12 -5.35
C SER A 159 9.00 -9.01 -5.53
N PRO A 160 8.71 -8.61 -6.78
CA PRO A 160 7.77 -7.52 -7.01
C PRO A 160 6.33 -7.81 -6.56
N GLU A 161 5.91 -9.08 -6.63
CA GLU A 161 4.59 -9.53 -6.17
C GLU A 161 4.36 -9.20 -4.69
N ARG A 162 5.43 -9.18 -3.87
CA ARG A 162 5.32 -8.95 -2.42
C ARG A 162 4.95 -7.52 -2.06
N TYR A 163 5.21 -6.53 -2.90
CA TYR A 163 4.77 -5.15 -2.64
C TYR A 163 3.34 -4.86 -3.15
N PHE A 164 2.73 -5.83 -3.85
CA PHE A 164 1.29 -5.86 -4.13
C PHE A 164 0.48 -6.58 -3.04
N ASP A 165 1.13 -7.03 -1.98
CA ASP A 165 0.47 -7.56 -0.79
C ASP A 165 -0.26 -6.43 -0.05
N ALA A 166 -1.54 -6.63 0.29
CA ALA A 166 -2.34 -5.64 1.00
C ALA A 166 -1.83 -5.36 2.42
N PHE A 167 -1.15 -6.32 3.06
CA PHE A 167 -0.53 -6.09 4.37
C PHE A 167 0.68 -5.16 4.30
N ALA A 168 1.36 -5.10 3.14
CA ALA A 168 2.46 -4.18 2.90
C ALA A 168 2.03 -2.84 2.29
N SER A 169 0.97 -2.86 1.47
CA SER A 169 0.35 -1.70 0.83
C SER A 169 -1.13 -1.59 1.26
N PRO A 170 -1.42 -1.02 2.45
CA PRO A 170 -2.76 -1.04 3.06
C PRO A 170 -3.88 -0.48 2.18
N VAL A 171 -3.57 0.40 1.23
CA VAL A 171 -4.57 0.91 0.27
C VAL A 171 -5.24 -0.23 -0.53
N LEU A 172 -4.55 -1.36 -0.69
CA LEU A 172 -5.02 -2.49 -1.46
C LEU A 172 -6.14 -3.30 -0.78
N PHE A 173 -6.37 -3.10 0.53
CA PHE A 173 -7.58 -3.59 1.19
C PHE A 173 -8.85 -2.89 0.69
N LEU A 174 -8.71 -1.66 0.18
CA LEU A 174 -9.83 -0.78 -0.14
C LEU A 174 -9.94 -0.46 -1.63
N ARG A 175 -8.92 -0.80 -2.44
CA ARG A 175 -8.98 -0.72 -3.90
C ARG A 175 -8.01 -1.66 -4.58
N SER A 176 -8.27 -1.99 -5.83
CA SER A 176 -7.29 -2.68 -6.68
C SER A 176 -6.05 -1.81 -6.96
N ALA A 177 -4.91 -2.45 -7.28
CA ALA A 177 -3.68 -1.76 -7.68
C ALA A 177 -3.77 -1.07 -9.06
N GLY A 178 -4.75 -1.44 -9.90
CA GLY A 178 -4.91 -0.88 -11.25
C GLY A 178 -3.83 -1.31 -12.25
N LYS A 179 -2.98 -2.29 -11.90
CA LYS A 179 -1.97 -2.88 -12.78
C LYS A 179 -1.58 -4.26 -12.29
N ASP A 180 -1.01 -5.04 -13.20
CA ASP A 180 -0.48 -6.37 -12.89
C ASP A 180 0.91 -6.25 -12.24
N ALA A 181 1.25 -7.21 -11.36
CA ALA A 181 2.57 -7.27 -10.75
C ALA A 181 3.64 -7.52 -11.82
N PRO A 182 4.73 -6.73 -11.85
CA PRO A 182 5.78 -6.94 -12.84
C PRO A 182 6.59 -8.20 -12.49
N ARG A 183 7.09 -8.90 -13.52
CA ARG A 183 7.87 -10.14 -13.35
C ARG A 183 9.24 -9.92 -12.70
N THR A 184 9.79 -8.72 -12.84
CA THR A 184 11.09 -8.31 -12.28
C THR A 184 10.97 -6.94 -11.67
N PHE A 185 11.89 -6.59 -10.76
CA PHE A 185 11.92 -5.24 -10.21
C PHE A 185 12.07 -4.20 -11.33
N PRO A 186 11.20 -3.18 -11.37
CA PRO A 186 11.36 -2.07 -12.29
C PRO A 186 12.70 -1.36 -12.07
N LYS A 187 13.35 -0.95 -13.16
CA LYS A 187 14.62 -0.20 -13.12
C LYS A 187 14.38 1.28 -13.39
N TYR A 188 15.11 2.13 -12.69
CA TYR A 188 14.97 3.57 -12.79
C TYR A 188 16.29 4.22 -13.15
N ARG A 189 16.23 5.23 -14.01
CA ARG A 189 17.32 6.20 -14.15
C ARG A 189 17.06 7.35 -13.20
N THR A 190 17.98 7.57 -12.27
CA THR A 190 17.98 8.62 -11.25
C THR A 190 19.29 9.40 -11.31
N GLY A 191 19.40 10.49 -10.55
CA GLY A 191 20.61 11.32 -10.47
C GLY A 191 20.47 12.69 -11.15
N PRO A 192 21.57 13.47 -11.23
CA PRO A 192 21.54 14.84 -11.75
C PRO A 192 20.97 14.97 -13.17
N ASP A 193 21.22 13.97 -14.02
CA ASP A 193 20.73 13.92 -15.40
C ASP A 193 19.23 13.60 -15.49
N TYR A 194 18.66 13.03 -14.42
CA TYR A 194 17.29 12.57 -14.31
C TYR A 194 16.62 13.17 -13.06
N PRO A 195 16.28 14.48 -13.07
CA PRO A 195 15.68 15.17 -11.92
C PRO A 195 14.33 14.58 -11.51
N VAL A 196 13.65 13.87 -12.43
CA VAL A 196 12.52 12.98 -12.13
C VAL A 196 12.90 11.57 -12.57
N PRO A 197 12.78 10.55 -11.69
CA PRO A 197 13.09 9.17 -12.03
C PRO A 197 12.40 8.73 -13.32
N VAL A 198 13.16 8.12 -14.23
CA VAL A 198 12.64 7.59 -15.48
C VAL A 198 12.60 6.06 -15.40
N LEU A 199 11.41 5.48 -15.56
CA LEU A 199 11.19 4.05 -15.62
C LEU A 199 11.73 3.49 -16.94
N VAL A 200 12.68 2.56 -16.83
CA VAL A 200 13.29 1.86 -17.97
C VAL A 200 12.39 0.69 -18.39
N PRO A 201 11.94 0.63 -19.66
CA PRO A 201 11.16 -0.49 -20.16
C PRO A 201 12.00 -1.77 -20.11
N SER A 202 11.54 -2.78 -19.38
CA SER A 202 12.12 -4.12 -19.46
C SER A 202 11.92 -4.65 -20.88
N LYS A 203 13.01 -4.92 -21.60
CA LYS A 203 12.92 -5.68 -22.86
C LYS A 203 12.31 -7.04 -22.50
N PRO A 204 11.26 -7.52 -23.20
CA PRO A 204 10.79 -8.87 -22.97
C PRO A 204 11.96 -9.81 -23.28
N ASP A 205 12.33 -10.65 -22.32
CA ASP A 205 13.24 -11.77 -22.58
C ASP A 205 12.68 -12.54 -23.76
N ARG A 206 13.30 -12.40 -24.93
CA ARG A 206 13.10 -13.30 -26.06
C ARG A 206 13.73 -14.64 -25.68
N ARG A 207 13.10 -15.38 -24.78
CA ARG A 207 13.22 -16.84 -24.81
C ARG A 207 12.31 -17.27 -25.96
N PRO A 208 12.83 -17.95 -27.00
CA PRO A 208 11.97 -18.62 -27.96
C PRO A 208 11.07 -19.54 -27.14
N ILE A 209 9.75 -19.38 -27.32
CA ILE A 209 8.79 -20.39 -26.87
C ILE A 209 9.24 -21.68 -27.54
N GLY A 210 9.83 -22.58 -26.76
CA GLY A 210 10.05 -23.94 -27.17
C GLY A 210 8.69 -24.51 -27.52
N VAL A 211 8.54 -24.89 -28.78
CA VAL A 211 7.58 -25.84 -29.35
C VAL A 211 6.67 -26.45 -28.29
N TRP A 212 5.40 -26.04 -28.27
CA TRP A 212 4.34 -26.78 -27.61
C TRP A 212 4.29 -28.17 -28.24
N HIS A 213 4.87 -29.17 -27.57
CA HIS A 213 4.68 -30.57 -27.93
C HIS A 213 3.28 -30.98 -27.44
N PRO A 214 2.38 -31.46 -28.31
CA PRO A 214 0.96 -31.66 -27.98
C PRO A 214 0.65 -32.90 -27.12
N ASP A 215 1.64 -33.53 -26.47
CA ASP A 215 1.45 -34.89 -25.90
C ASP A 215 1.55 -35.00 -24.37
N THR A 216 1.55 -33.89 -23.61
CA THR A 216 1.59 -33.95 -22.12
C THR A 216 0.34 -33.44 -21.40
N GLN A 217 -0.74 -33.10 -22.10
CA GLN A 217 -1.98 -32.63 -21.47
C GLN A 217 -3.01 -33.76 -21.25
N TYR A 218 -2.65 -34.83 -20.53
CA TYR A 218 -3.66 -35.79 -20.04
C TYR A 218 -3.45 -36.31 -18.60
N GLN A 219 -2.48 -35.78 -17.83
CA GLN A 219 -2.23 -36.28 -16.46
C GLN A 219 -2.26 -35.25 -15.32
N ALA A 220 -2.64 -33.98 -15.58
CA ALA A 220 -2.68 -32.95 -14.52
C ALA A 220 -4.08 -32.35 -14.25
N ILE A 221 -5.13 -32.89 -14.87
CA ILE A 221 -6.53 -32.49 -14.60
C ILE A 221 -7.26 -33.69 -13.98
N HIS A 222 -6.80 -34.16 -12.83
CA HIS A 222 -7.54 -35.06 -11.94
C HIS A 222 -6.88 -35.07 -10.56
N GLN A 223 -7.01 -33.96 -9.82
CA GLN A 223 -6.90 -33.95 -8.36
C GLN A 223 -7.33 -32.60 -7.76
N GLN A 224 -8.57 -32.21 -8.05
CA GLN A 224 -9.35 -31.38 -7.13
C GLN A 224 -10.82 -31.65 -7.44
N GLY A 225 -11.35 -32.64 -6.72
CA GLY A 225 -12.77 -32.96 -6.74
C GLY A 225 -13.51 -31.94 -5.92
N ASP A 226 -14.23 -31.06 -6.60
CA ASP A 226 -15.35 -30.34 -6.01
C ASP A 226 -16.55 -31.30 -6.00
N ILE A 227 -16.83 -31.84 -4.81
CA ILE A 227 -18.09 -32.47 -4.47
C ILE A 227 -19.05 -31.31 -4.20
N TYR A 228 -20.00 -31.04 -5.10
CA TYR A 228 -21.36 -30.73 -4.69
C TYR A 228 -22.36 -31.26 -5.71
N ASP A 229 -23.32 -31.93 -5.10
CA ASP A 229 -24.46 -32.67 -5.59
C ASP A 229 -25.55 -31.71 -6.10
N SER A 230 -26.12 -32.01 -7.27
CA SER A 230 -27.40 -31.47 -7.72
C SER A 230 -27.95 -32.42 -8.76
N GLU A 231 -28.71 -33.39 -8.28
CA GLU A 231 -29.64 -34.17 -9.07
C GLU A 231 -30.83 -33.33 -9.55
N THR A 232 -31.42 -33.83 -10.63
CA THR A 232 -32.77 -33.66 -11.18
C THR A 232 -33.05 -32.57 -12.22
N ASP A 233 -33.14 -33.10 -13.45
CA ASP A 233 -34.26 -32.99 -14.41
C ASP A 233 -34.14 -32.02 -15.60
N SER A 234 -33.74 -32.62 -16.72
CA SER A 234 -34.13 -32.24 -18.10
C SER A 234 -35.53 -32.84 -18.41
N PRO A 235 -36.28 -32.39 -19.45
CA PRO A 235 -35.88 -32.67 -20.84
C PRO A 235 -36.22 -31.60 -21.91
N SER A 236 -35.47 -31.75 -23.02
CA SER A 236 -35.81 -31.50 -24.44
C SER A 236 -36.20 -30.09 -24.90
N ASP A 237 -35.41 -29.53 -25.82
CA ASP A 237 -35.77 -29.64 -27.24
C ASP A 237 -34.57 -29.42 -28.18
N GLN A 238 -34.55 -30.24 -29.22
CA GLN A 238 -33.66 -30.19 -30.36
C GLN A 238 -34.10 -29.04 -31.28
N ASP A 239 -33.15 -28.24 -31.77
CA ASP A 239 -33.10 -28.05 -33.22
C ASP A 239 -31.73 -27.52 -33.68
N SER A 240 -31.28 -28.17 -34.74
CA SER A 240 -30.08 -27.89 -35.50
C SER A 240 -30.28 -26.65 -36.38
N ASP A 241 -29.35 -25.69 -36.34
CA ASP A 241 -28.87 -25.15 -37.61
C ASP A 241 -27.49 -24.49 -37.56
N THR A 242 -26.72 -24.80 -38.60
CA THR A 242 -25.29 -24.52 -38.72
C THR A 242 -25.11 -23.21 -39.47
N LYS A 243 -24.70 -22.12 -38.80
CA LYS A 243 -24.14 -20.94 -39.48
C LYS A 243 -22.92 -20.38 -38.74
N HIS A 244 -21.81 -20.38 -39.48
CA HIS A 244 -20.49 -19.83 -39.18
C HIS A 244 -20.52 -18.61 -38.25
N ARG A 245 -20.12 -18.82 -37.00
CA ARG A 245 -19.76 -17.74 -36.08
C ARG A 245 -18.26 -17.81 -35.85
N VAL A 246 -17.56 -16.83 -36.41
CA VAL A 246 -16.16 -16.53 -36.17
C VAL A 246 -15.93 -16.53 -34.66
N ILE A 247 -15.16 -17.51 -34.18
CA ILE A 247 -14.66 -17.56 -32.81
C ILE A 247 -13.69 -16.38 -32.67
N PRO A 248 -13.89 -15.42 -31.74
CA PRO A 248 -12.83 -14.50 -31.38
C PRO A 248 -11.85 -15.28 -30.51
N VAL A 249 -10.87 -15.90 -31.16
CA VAL A 249 -9.72 -16.51 -30.52
C VAL A 249 -8.87 -15.38 -29.95
N ASP A 250 -8.56 -15.48 -28.66
CA ASP A 250 -7.47 -14.80 -27.96
C ASP A 250 -7.39 -13.26 -28.01
N ALA A 251 -8.04 -12.63 -27.03
CA ALA A 251 -7.61 -11.34 -26.48
C ALA A 251 -6.42 -11.47 -25.49
N SER A 252 -5.60 -12.52 -25.60
CA SER A 252 -4.48 -12.80 -24.69
C SER A 252 -3.09 -12.44 -25.25
N PHE A 253 -2.99 -12.04 -26.53
CA PHE A 253 -1.72 -11.58 -27.08
C PHE A 253 -1.51 -10.09 -26.81
N GLY A 254 -0.99 -9.78 -25.62
CA GLY A 254 -0.47 -8.47 -25.25
C GLY A 254 0.67 -8.06 -26.19
N ILE A 255 0.31 -7.38 -27.27
CA ILE A 255 1.21 -6.61 -28.13
C ILE A 255 1.81 -5.48 -27.28
N GLN A 256 3.13 -5.44 -27.22
CA GLN A 256 4.00 -4.43 -26.56
C GLN A 256 4.06 -4.55 -25.03
N GLY A 257 5.30 -4.54 -24.49
CA GLY A 257 5.64 -4.57 -23.06
C GLY A 257 5.21 -3.32 -22.27
N ARG A 258 4.01 -2.80 -22.53
CA ARG A 258 3.33 -1.83 -21.68
C ARG A 258 2.48 -2.63 -20.70
N ALA A 259 2.80 -2.55 -19.41
CA ALA A 259 1.91 -3.03 -18.36
C ALA A 259 0.51 -2.45 -18.61
N ILE A 260 -0.49 -3.32 -18.77
CA ILE A 260 -1.87 -2.90 -19.04
C ILE A 260 -2.35 -2.17 -17.78
N ARG A 261 -2.42 -0.83 -17.87
CA ARG A 261 -3.00 0.00 -16.79
C ARG A 261 -4.51 -0.16 -16.83
N ARG A 262 -5.06 -0.73 -15.76
CA ARG A 262 -6.50 -0.87 -15.52
C ARG A 262 -6.95 0.27 -14.59
N ARG A 263 -8.26 0.52 -14.55
CA ARG A 263 -8.81 1.47 -13.58
C ARG A 263 -8.66 0.90 -12.17
N LYS A 264 -8.20 1.73 -11.23
CA LYS A 264 -8.21 1.42 -9.79
C LYS A 264 -9.68 1.38 -9.33
N ALA A 265 -10.24 0.19 -9.13
CA ALA A 265 -11.59 0.00 -8.63
C ALA A 265 -11.60 -0.05 -7.09
N LEU A 266 -12.58 0.61 -6.46
CA LEU A 266 -12.83 0.51 -5.01
C LEU A 266 -13.30 -0.89 -4.64
N SER A 267 -12.82 -1.38 -3.52
CA SER A 267 -13.20 -2.65 -2.90
C SER A 267 -14.25 -2.42 -1.81
N ARG A 268 -15.05 -3.46 -1.53
CA ARG A 268 -15.91 -3.48 -0.34
C ARG A 268 -15.06 -3.82 0.88
N TRP A 269 -15.33 -3.17 2.00
CA TRP A 269 -14.68 -3.47 3.27
C TRP A 269 -15.74 -3.76 4.34
N PRO A 270 -15.57 -4.81 5.17
CA PRO A 270 -14.43 -5.75 5.22
C PRO A 270 -14.35 -6.67 3.98
N PRO A 271 -13.16 -7.15 3.59
CA PRO A 271 -13.03 -8.15 2.54
C PRO A 271 -13.64 -9.50 2.97
N TYR A 272 -14.09 -10.30 2.01
CA TYR A 272 -14.61 -11.64 2.27
C TYR A 272 -13.57 -12.52 2.97
N GLY A 273 -13.97 -13.19 4.06
CA GLY A 273 -13.10 -14.07 4.83
C GLY A 273 -12.40 -13.39 6.01
N LEU A 274 -12.46 -12.06 6.13
CA LEU A 274 -12.16 -11.35 7.37
C LEU A 274 -13.42 -11.37 8.26
N ASP A 275 -13.87 -12.57 8.61
CA ASP A 275 -15.06 -12.81 9.41
C ASP A 275 -14.56 -13.28 10.77
N TYR A 276 -14.33 -12.38 11.72
CA TYR A 276 -13.72 -12.70 13.02
C TYR A 276 -14.52 -13.73 13.84
N GLY A 277 -14.37 -15.02 13.53
CA GLY A 277 -14.92 -16.12 14.31
C GLY A 277 -16.45 -16.27 14.24
N SER A 278 -17.07 -16.20 13.06
CA SER A 278 -18.40 -16.82 12.87
C SER A 278 -18.29 -18.36 12.74
N SER A 279 -17.45 -19.00 13.56
CA SER A 279 -17.40 -20.45 13.70
C SER A 279 -18.58 -20.94 14.55
N VAL A 280 -19.80 -20.71 14.07
CA VAL A 280 -20.90 -21.62 14.38
C VAL A 280 -20.79 -22.76 13.38
N SER A 281 -20.39 -23.93 13.89
CA SER A 281 -20.45 -25.28 13.32
C SER A 281 -20.83 -25.45 11.82
N PRO A 282 -20.09 -26.28 11.04
CA PRO A 282 -20.35 -26.53 9.61
C PRO A 282 -21.69 -27.19 9.27
N ARG A 283 -22.62 -27.36 10.21
CA ARG A 283 -23.80 -28.22 10.04
C ARG A 283 -25.13 -27.50 9.90
N TYR A 284 -25.19 -26.17 9.97
CA TYR A 284 -26.45 -25.46 9.73
C TYR A 284 -26.21 -24.12 9.05
N HIS A 285 -26.23 -24.14 7.71
CA HIS A 285 -26.48 -22.93 6.92
C HIS A 285 -27.94 -22.50 7.13
N ILE A 286 -28.24 -21.87 8.27
CA ILE A 286 -29.45 -21.08 8.41
C ILE A 286 -29.19 -19.78 7.65
N TYR A 287 -29.99 -19.55 6.61
CA TYR A 287 -29.96 -18.44 5.64
C TYR A 287 -29.96 -17.00 6.21
N ASN A 288 -29.80 -16.82 7.53
CA ASN A 288 -29.90 -15.53 8.22
C ASN A 288 -28.67 -15.17 9.08
N GLN A 289 -27.55 -15.91 9.05
CA GLN A 289 -26.35 -15.59 9.86
C GLN A 289 -25.30 -14.72 9.16
N GLY A 290 -25.67 -13.95 8.14
CA GLY A 290 -24.79 -12.93 7.53
C GLY A 290 -24.55 -11.67 8.39
N ILE A 291 -24.98 -11.67 9.65
CA ILE A 291 -25.33 -10.45 10.40
C ILE A 291 -24.17 -9.80 11.17
N LYS A 292 -23.07 -10.50 11.50
CA LYS A 292 -21.97 -9.87 12.27
C LYS A 292 -20.99 -9.03 11.42
N ARG A 293 -21.01 -9.15 10.10
CA ARG A 293 -20.21 -8.25 9.22
C ARG A 293 -20.72 -6.80 9.26
N LEU A 294 -22.00 -6.62 9.54
CA LEU A 294 -22.65 -5.30 9.66
C LEU A 294 -22.20 -4.55 10.94
N GLU A 295 -21.74 -5.28 11.95
CA GLU A 295 -21.28 -4.70 13.22
C GLU A 295 -19.88 -4.08 13.11
N MET A 296 -19.10 -4.42 12.07
CA MET A 296 -17.74 -3.89 11.92
C MET A 296 -17.74 -2.39 11.66
N ALA A 297 -17.02 -1.69 12.52
CA ALA A 297 -16.72 -0.28 12.44
C ALA A 297 -15.25 -0.11 12.08
N LEU A 298 -14.95 0.79 11.13
CA LEU A 298 -13.60 1.33 11.01
C LEU A 298 -13.25 2.09 12.29
N PRO A 299 -12.04 1.93 12.87
CA PRO A 299 -11.58 2.78 13.95
C PRO A 299 -11.51 4.26 13.51
N ASN A 300 -11.39 5.16 14.48
CA ASN A 300 -11.04 6.55 14.16
C ASN A 300 -9.61 6.56 13.62
N VAL A 301 -9.40 7.04 12.40
CA VAL A 301 -8.10 7.06 11.73
C VAL A 301 -7.75 8.49 11.35
N CYS A 302 -6.57 8.94 11.77
CA CYS A 302 -6.00 10.22 11.36
C CYS A 302 -4.62 10.03 10.76
N LEU A 303 -4.44 10.51 9.53
CA LEU A 303 -3.14 10.55 8.87
C LEU A 303 -2.53 11.94 9.04
N PHE A 304 -1.26 11.98 9.42
CA PHE A 304 -0.51 13.21 9.63
C PHE A 304 0.54 13.36 8.55
N VAL A 305 0.61 14.54 7.94
CA VAL A 305 1.60 14.89 6.91
C VAL A 305 2.23 16.23 7.24
N HIS A 306 3.52 16.41 6.94
CA HIS A 306 4.15 17.69 7.22
C HIS A 306 3.66 18.80 6.29
N THR A 307 3.42 20.00 6.85
CA THR A 307 3.26 21.21 6.06
C THR A 307 4.58 21.53 5.39
N HIS A 308 4.57 21.71 4.07
CA HIS A 308 5.76 22.20 3.37
C HIS A 308 5.87 23.70 3.65
N GLU A 309 6.80 24.10 4.52
CA GLU A 309 7.14 25.50 4.67
C GLU A 309 7.65 26.00 3.32
N SER A 310 7.04 27.08 2.83
CA SER A 310 7.62 27.84 1.74
C SER A 310 8.74 28.65 2.37
N GLU A 311 9.99 28.22 2.22
CA GLU A 311 11.13 29.00 2.70
C GLU A 311 11.02 30.45 2.17
N ASN A 312 10.98 31.41 3.10
CA ASN A 312 11.00 32.87 2.90
C ASN A 312 9.78 33.52 2.21
N GLU A 313 8.68 33.71 2.95
CA GLU A 313 7.94 34.98 2.86
C GLU A 313 8.56 35.98 3.85
N GLN A 314 9.68 36.58 3.46
CA GLN A 314 10.11 37.84 4.05
C GLN A 314 9.18 38.93 3.48
N PRO A 315 8.42 39.68 4.30
CA PRO A 315 7.62 40.76 3.75
C PRO A 315 8.56 41.82 3.19
N ASP A 316 8.52 42.02 1.87
CA ASP A 316 9.27 43.09 1.21
C ASP A 316 8.95 44.43 1.92
N PRO A 317 9.95 45.28 2.20
CA PRO A 317 9.70 46.60 2.75
C PRO A 317 8.89 47.40 1.72
N VAL A 318 7.78 47.99 2.18
CA VAL A 318 6.88 48.85 1.41
C VAL A 318 7.69 49.89 0.63
N PRO A 319 7.66 49.94 -0.72
CA PRO A 319 8.28 51.03 -1.43
C PRO A 319 7.39 52.26 -1.28
N ALA A 320 7.99 53.35 -0.80
CA ALA A 320 7.37 54.65 -0.81
C ALA A 320 6.99 55.03 -2.25
N SER A 321 5.76 55.54 -2.37
CA SER A 321 5.21 56.14 -3.58
C SER A 321 6.13 57.22 -4.14
N ASP A 322 6.52 57.08 -5.41
CA ASP A 322 6.44 58.16 -6.40
C ASP A 322 6.83 57.64 -7.79
N GLY A 323 6.07 58.05 -8.81
CA GLY A 323 6.50 57.97 -10.21
C GLY A 323 5.66 57.09 -11.12
N ASP A 324 4.82 57.76 -11.89
CA ASP A 324 4.00 57.29 -13.00
C ASP A 324 4.76 56.41 -14.01
N GLY A 325 4.18 55.27 -14.39
CA GLY A 325 4.77 54.35 -15.37
C GLY A 325 4.11 52.97 -15.43
N LYS A 326 3.17 52.80 -16.37
CA LYS A 326 2.57 51.50 -16.73
C LYS A 326 3.65 50.43 -17.02
N ARG A 327 3.89 49.52 -16.07
CA ARG A 327 4.56 48.24 -16.32
C ARG A 327 3.67 47.10 -15.85
N GLN A 328 3.37 46.20 -16.78
CA GLN A 328 2.62 44.97 -16.52
C GLN A 328 3.33 44.13 -15.45
N PRO A 329 2.61 43.47 -14.53
CA PRO A 329 3.23 42.55 -13.59
C PRO A 329 3.72 41.33 -14.37
N THR A 330 5.05 41.16 -14.43
CA THR A 330 5.65 39.90 -14.83
C THR A 330 5.18 38.83 -13.86
N ARG A 331 4.27 37.96 -14.33
CA ARG A 331 3.87 36.73 -13.62
C ARG A 331 5.09 35.84 -13.48
N HIS A 332 5.89 36.06 -12.44
CA HIS A 332 6.78 35.04 -11.93
C HIS A 332 5.88 33.93 -11.41
N SER A 333 5.76 32.87 -12.21
CA SER A 333 5.14 31.61 -11.82
C SER A 333 5.86 31.10 -10.58
N ARG A 334 5.38 31.46 -9.39
CA ARG A 334 5.81 30.91 -8.10
C ARG A 334 5.68 29.39 -8.22
N LYS A 335 6.82 28.69 -8.29
CA LYS A 335 6.86 27.23 -8.36
C LYS A 335 6.46 26.73 -6.98
N THR A 336 5.19 26.40 -6.80
CA THR A 336 4.73 25.69 -5.60
C THR A 336 5.58 24.42 -5.43
N PRO A 337 6.25 24.22 -4.28
CA PRO A 337 7.02 23.02 -4.05
C PRO A 337 6.13 21.78 -4.22
N ARG A 338 6.67 20.76 -4.89
CA ARG A 338 5.91 19.51 -5.09
C ARG A 338 5.72 18.84 -3.74
N ARG A 339 4.46 18.56 -3.40
CA ARG A 339 4.07 17.77 -2.24
C ARG A 339 4.78 16.41 -2.27
N SER A 340 5.24 15.93 -1.10
CA SER A 340 5.89 14.62 -0.96
C SER A 340 5.00 13.48 -1.46
N VAL A 341 5.61 12.37 -1.89
CA VAL A 341 4.88 11.16 -2.27
C VAL A 341 4.09 10.63 -1.08
N LEU A 342 4.68 10.61 0.12
CA LEU A 342 4.01 10.18 1.35
C LEU A 342 2.75 11.02 1.63
N ALA A 343 2.82 12.33 1.44
CA ALA A 343 1.66 13.18 1.67
C ALA A 343 0.58 13.02 0.59
N GLN A 344 0.93 12.64 -0.64
CA GLN A 344 -0.02 12.24 -1.69
C GLN A 344 -0.65 10.87 -1.40
N GLN A 345 0.14 9.91 -0.90
CA GLN A 345 -0.37 8.60 -0.49
C GLN A 345 -1.33 8.71 0.70
N ALA A 346 -1.05 9.59 1.65
CA ALA A 346 -1.95 9.85 2.77
C ALA A 346 -3.30 10.45 2.33
N ASP A 347 -3.28 11.41 1.39
CA ASP A 347 -4.51 11.92 0.79
C ASP A 347 -5.32 10.81 0.13
N GLU A 348 -4.66 10.00 -0.71
CA GLU A 348 -5.32 8.92 -1.43
C GLU A 348 -5.89 7.89 -0.46
N MET A 349 -5.15 7.54 0.58
CA MET A 349 -5.60 6.60 1.60
C MET A 349 -6.87 7.12 2.31
N VAL A 350 -6.88 8.37 2.77
CA VAL A 350 -8.05 8.98 3.42
C VAL A 350 -9.23 9.04 2.46
N ASP A 351 -9.01 9.50 1.22
CA ASP A 351 -10.06 9.57 0.21
C ASP A 351 -10.65 8.19 -0.14
N VAL A 352 -9.82 7.16 -0.22
CA VAL A 352 -10.27 5.78 -0.43
C VAL A 352 -11.01 5.24 0.80
N MET A 353 -10.54 5.51 2.02
CA MET A 353 -11.24 5.13 3.26
C MET A 353 -12.62 5.78 3.37
N ARG A 354 -12.76 7.05 2.95
CA ARG A 354 -14.04 7.78 2.95
C ARG A 354 -15.03 7.22 1.94
N ARG A 355 -14.55 6.79 0.78
CA ARG A 355 -15.36 6.29 -0.33
C ARG A 355 -15.58 4.77 -0.30
N ALA A 356 -14.83 4.04 0.53
CA ALA A 356 -14.96 2.60 0.66
C ALA A 356 -16.42 2.23 1.02
N CYS A 357 -16.91 1.17 0.40
CA CYS A 357 -18.26 0.68 0.68
C CYS A 357 -18.23 -0.14 1.98
N PHE A 358 -18.63 0.48 3.09
CA PHE A 358 -18.85 -0.18 4.37
C PHE A 358 -20.19 -0.92 4.34
N TRP A 359 -20.19 -2.20 4.69
CA TRP A 359 -21.43 -3.00 4.71
C TRP A 359 -22.46 -2.42 5.68
N GLY A 360 -23.67 -2.15 5.18
CA GLY A 360 -24.83 -1.77 5.98
C GLY A 360 -24.72 -0.45 6.74
N ARG A 361 -23.76 0.41 6.39
CA ARG A 361 -23.57 1.71 7.03
C ARG A 361 -24.03 2.84 6.12
N GLU A 362 -24.47 3.93 6.74
CA GLU A 362 -24.97 5.11 6.05
C GLU A 362 -23.86 5.85 5.28
N LYS A 363 -24.28 6.64 4.30
CA LYS A 363 -23.39 7.55 3.56
C LYS A 363 -22.75 8.52 4.55
N GLY A 364 -21.43 8.68 4.47
CA GLY A 364 -20.65 9.58 5.35
C GLY A 364 -19.97 8.87 6.53
N TYR A 365 -20.21 7.57 6.75
CA TYR A 365 -19.53 6.83 7.82
C TYR A 365 -18.00 6.89 7.73
N GLY A 366 -17.45 6.69 6.53
CA GLY A 366 -16.00 6.80 6.30
C GLY A 366 -15.48 8.24 6.47
N GLU A 367 -16.31 9.26 6.20
CA GLU A 367 -15.96 10.68 6.38
C GLU A 367 -15.79 11.06 7.85
N ALA A 368 -16.63 10.49 8.72
CA ALA A 368 -16.52 10.67 10.17
C ALA A 368 -15.30 9.95 10.77
N ARG A 369 -14.90 8.81 10.19
CA ARG A 369 -13.82 7.97 10.75
C ARG A 369 -12.44 8.27 10.19
N ALA A 370 -12.30 8.75 8.95
CA ALA A 370 -11.01 8.99 8.32
C ALA A 370 -10.71 10.48 8.14
N THR A 371 -9.62 10.95 8.75
CA THR A 371 -9.18 12.36 8.74
C THR A 371 -7.72 12.49 8.30
N LEU A 372 -7.39 13.68 7.80
CA LEU A 372 -6.04 14.07 7.42
C LEU A 372 -5.70 15.38 8.14
N ALA A 373 -4.55 15.42 8.80
CA ALA A 373 -4.03 16.59 9.47
C ALA A 373 -2.66 16.99 8.88
N GLN A 374 -2.47 18.29 8.68
CA GLN A 374 -1.17 18.84 8.33
C GLN A 374 -0.50 19.39 9.58
N VAL A 375 0.78 19.09 9.76
CA VAL A 375 1.54 19.44 10.98
C VAL A 375 2.88 20.09 10.63
N PRO A 376 3.36 21.06 11.42
CA PRO A 376 4.70 21.59 11.27
C PRO A 376 5.78 20.50 11.38
N PRO A 377 6.91 20.63 10.65
CA PRO A 377 8.06 19.75 10.79
C PRO A 377 8.46 19.52 12.25
N GLY A 378 8.65 18.26 12.65
CA GLY A 378 9.11 17.91 14.01
C GLY A 378 8.04 17.91 15.10
N THR A 379 6.82 18.35 14.80
CA THR A 379 5.69 18.34 15.78
C THR A 379 4.72 17.17 15.60
N GLY A 380 4.93 16.35 14.56
CA GLY A 380 3.97 15.32 14.16
C GLY A 380 3.68 14.30 15.24
N GLU A 381 4.69 13.80 15.96
CA GLU A 381 4.50 12.78 17.01
C GLU A 381 3.69 13.30 18.19
N GLU A 382 3.93 14.56 18.59
CA GLU A 382 3.19 15.21 19.67
C GLU A 382 1.74 15.50 19.26
N ALA A 383 1.52 15.99 18.04
CA ALA A 383 0.18 16.23 17.50
C ALA A 383 -0.62 14.92 17.37
N ALA A 384 0.01 13.88 16.83
CA ALA A 384 -0.59 12.55 16.71
C ALA A 384 -0.89 11.93 18.08
N GLY A 385 0.02 12.06 19.05
CA GLY A 385 -0.19 11.62 20.42
C GLY A 385 -1.35 12.35 21.11
N ARG A 386 -1.44 13.68 20.96
CA ARG A 386 -2.56 14.49 21.50
C ARG A 386 -3.89 14.06 20.92
N TRP A 387 -3.98 14.00 19.59
CA TRP A 387 -5.18 13.57 18.89
C TRP A 387 -5.62 12.16 19.32
N LEU A 388 -4.66 11.24 19.44
CA LEU A 388 -4.93 9.86 19.86
C LEU A 388 -5.49 9.84 21.30
N GLY A 389 -4.88 10.59 22.22
CA GLY A 389 -5.34 10.70 23.60
C GLY A 389 -6.75 11.27 23.70
N GLU A 390 -7.02 12.38 23.01
CA GLU A 390 -8.35 13.01 22.96
C GLU A 390 -9.41 12.05 22.41
N THR A 391 -9.09 11.35 21.32
CA THR A 391 -10.00 10.39 20.69
C THR A 391 -10.30 9.20 21.60
N LEU A 392 -9.27 8.65 22.26
CA LEU A 392 -9.41 7.55 23.23
C LEU A 392 -10.06 7.97 24.56
N LEU A 393 -10.18 9.26 24.86
CA LEU A 393 -10.88 9.76 26.04
C LEU A 393 -12.30 10.24 25.73
N SER A 394 -12.56 10.62 24.47
CA SER A 394 -13.90 10.96 24.03
C SER A 394 -14.80 9.74 24.25
N LYS A 395 -15.82 9.88 25.10
CA LYS A 395 -16.86 8.86 25.23
C LYS A 395 -17.54 8.82 23.87
N ASP A 396 -17.35 7.74 23.12
CA ASP A 396 -18.15 7.52 21.93
C ASP A 396 -19.61 7.57 22.39
N SER A 397 -20.34 8.60 21.97
CA SER A 397 -21.79 8.71 22.08
C SER A 397 -22.49 7.74 21.12
N ASP A 398 -21.90 6.55 20.90
CA ASP A 398 -22.39 5.52 19.99
C ASP A 398 -23.28 4.50 20.73
N THR A 399 -23.76 4.87 21.94
CA THR A 399 -24.94 4.24 22.55
C THR A 399 -26.20 4.98 22.11
N ASN A 400 -26.59 4.78 20.86
CA ASN A 400 -27.95 4.80 20.32
C ASN A 400 -27.93 5.18 18.84
N SER A 401 -28.06 4.18 17.96
CA SER A 401 -28.95 4.21 16.79
C SER A 401 -29.13 2.79 16.27
#